data_AF-A0A7S1S0S5-F1
#
_entry.id   AF-A0A7S1S0S5-F1
#
_cell.length_a   1.000
_cell.length_b   1.000
_cell.length_c   1.000
_cell.angle_alpha   90.00
_cell.angle_beta   90.00
_cell.angle_gamma   90.00
#
_symmetry.space_group_name_H-M   'P 1'
#
loop_
_entity.id
_entity.type
_entity.pdbx_description
1 polymer ?
#
loop_
_entity_poly.entity_id
_entity_poly.type
_entity_poly.pdbx_seq_one_letter_code
_entity_poly.pdbx_strand_id
1 'polypeptide(L)'
;INFDFRLGIFGWISLPGSGIPENIGFQDQQEVLRWTRDHIAAFGGDPSRITVMGQSEGCSAILAHLVAPGSTGLFQSVAMVSPVADVWTRGINELRTRDMIERAQCQRPTVE
;
A
#
# COMPACT_ATOMS: atom_id res chain seq x y z
N ILE A 1 16.27 -5.09 -2.21
CA ILE A 1 15.89 -3.82 -1.55
C ILE A 1 14.84 -4.16 -0.52
N ASN A 2 14.99 -3.69 0.72
CA ASN A 2 13.95 -3.72 1.74
C ASN A 2 13.54 -2.28 2.03
N PHE A 3 12.28 -2.06 2.35
CA PHE A 3 11.73 -0.72 2.51
C PHE A 3 10.62 -0.72 3.55
N ASP A 4 10.37 0.46 4.10
CA ASP A 4 9.25 0.72 4.99
C ASP A 4 8.12 1.39 4.22
N PHE A 5 6.90 1.17 4.68
CA PHE A 5 5.69 1.85 4.21
C PHE A 5 4.83 2.17 5.43
N ARG A 6 3.95 3.16 5.32
CA ARG A 6 3.04 3.48 6.43
C ARG A 6 2.23 2.25 6.82
N LEU A 7 1.93 2.08 8.12
CA LEU A 7 1.16 0.99 8.73
C LEU A 7 -0.13 1.52 9.40
N GLY A 8 -1.12 0.65 9.63
CA GLY A 8 -2.31 0.95 10.43
C GLY A 8 -3.15 2.12 9.91
N ILE A 9 -3.67 2.97 10.80
CA ILE A 9 -4.51 4.10 10.36
C ILE A 9 -3.76 5.07 9.43
N PHE A 10 -2.44 5.23 9.57
CA PHE A 10 -1.68 6.17 8.76
C PHE A 10 -1.49 5.73 7.30
N GLY A 11 -1.65 4.43 7.01
CA GLY A 11 -1.54 3.91 5.65
C GLY A 11 -2.87 3.50 5.02
N TRP A 12 -3.90 3.18 5.82
CA TRP A 12 -5.18 2.64 5.33
C TRP A 12 -6.38 3.41 5.89
N ILE A 13 -6.20 4.69 6.24
CA ILE A 13 -7.34 5.56 6.54
C ILE A 13 -8.30 5.59 5.35
N SER A 14 -9.60 5.51 5.63
CA SER A 14 -10.65 5.69 4.64
C SER A 14 -11.69 6.65 5.19
N LEU A 15 -11.71 7.85 4.60
CA LEU A 15 -12.60 8.95 4.95
C LEU A 15 -13.29 9.47 3.69
N PRO A 16 -14.35 8.79 3.22
CA PRO A 16 -15.09 9.20 2.03
C PRO A 16 -15.53 10.67 2.14
N GLY A 17 -15.26 11.47 1.11
CA GLY A 17 -15.65 12.89 1.06
C GLY A 17 -14.74 13.87 1.80
N SER A 18 -13.69 13.40 2.48
CA SER A 18 -12.73 14.27 3.18
C SER A 18 -11.67 14.92 2.27
N GLY A 19 -11.50 14.42 1.04
CA GLY A 19 -10.39 14.80 0.15
C GLY A 19 -9.03 14.17 0.53
N ILE A 20 -8.95 13.42 1.63
CA ILE A 20 -7.74 12.70 2.03
C ILE A 20 -7.57 11.46 1.11
N PRO A 21 -6.38 11.25 0.51
CA PRO A 21 -6.11 10.06 -0.28
C PRO A 21 -6.24 8.76 0.53
N GLU A 22 -6.81 7.73 -0.08
CA GLU A 22 -6.93 6.39 0.52
C GLU A 22 -5.74 5.51 0.14
N ASN A 23 -5.56 4.39 0.86
CA ASN A 23 -4.53 3.37 0.58
C ASN A 23 -3.11 3.94 0.50
N ILE A 24 -2.79 4.90 1.35
CA ILE A 24 -1.53 5.63 1.30
C ILE A 24 -0.32 4.72 1.54
N GLY A 25 -0.44 3.69 2.38
CA GLY A 25 0.61 2.68 2.57
C GLY A 25 0.87 1.85 1.30
N PHE A 26 -0.15 1.63 0.47
CA PHE A 26 0.01 1.00 -0.84
C PHE A 26 0.65 1.95 -1.86
N GLN A 27 0.34 3.24 -1.79
CA GLN A 27 1.00 4.25 -2.60
C GLN A 27 2.50 4.37 -2.26
N ASP A 28 2.87 4.25 -0.98
CA ASP A 28 4.28 4.18 -0.56
C ASP A 28 5.01 3.01 -1.23
N GLN A 29 4.39 1.82 -1.25
CA GLN A 29 4.94 0.64 -1.94
C GLN A 29 5.11 0.89 -3.44
N GLN A 30 4.13 1.53 -4.09
CA GLN A 30 4.24 1.88 -5.50
C GLN A 30 5.38 2.87 -5.77
N GLU A 31 5.61 3.83 -4.88
CA GLU A 31 6.74 4.75 -5.03
C GLU A 31 8.08 4.07 -4.85
N VAL A 32 8.19 3.12 -3.92
CA VAL A 32 9.40 2.33 -3.81
C VAL A 32 9.65 1.51 -5.07
N LEU A 33 8.60 0.94 -5.68
CA LEU A 33 8.73 0.21 -6.94
C LEU A 33 9.18 1.13 -8.10
N ARG A 34 8.61 2.34 -8.20
CA ARG A 34 9.04 3.36 -9.18
C ARG A 34 10.50 3.74 -8.96
N TRP A 35 10.86 4.10 -7.73
CA TRP A 35 12.23 4.44 -7.36
C TRP A 35 13.20 3.30 -7.69
N THR A 36 12.81 2.06 -7.36
CA THR A 36 13.63 0.88 -7.66
C THR A 36 13.83 0.74 -9.16
N ARG A 37 12.77 0.76 -9.96
CA ARG A 37 12.88 0.71 -11.43
C ARG A 37 13.77 1.81 -11.99
N ASP A 38 13.66 3.02 -11.47
CA ASP A 38 14.35 4.18 -12.03
C ASP A 38 15.83 4.27 -11.59
N HIS A 39 16.19 3.66 -10.45
CA HIS A 39 17.51 3.84 -9.85
C HIS A 39 18.33 2.57 -9.67
N ILE A 40 17.74 1.36 -9.74
CA ILE A 40 18.47 0.13 -9.40
C ILE A 40 19.67 -0.16 -10.32
N ALA A 41 19.65 0.37 -11.55
CA ALA A 41 20.78 0.29 -12.47
C ALA A 41 22.06 0.94 -11.92
N ALA A 42 21.94 2.03 -11.15
CA ALA A 42 23.09 2.68 -10.51
C ALA A 42 23.76 1.81 -9.43
N PHE A 43 23.04 0.82 -8.91
CA PHE A 43 23.52 -0.16 -7.94
C PHE A 43 23.87 -1.51 -8.57
N GLY A 44 23.91 -1.59 -9.91
CA GLY A 44 24.25 -2.80 -10.65
C GLY A 44 23.11 -3.80 -10.85
N GLY A 45 21.86 -3.43 -10.55
CA GLY A 45 20.70 -4.26 -10.87
C GLY A 45 20.14 -3.99 -12.27
N ASP A 46 19.23 -4.86 -12.72
CA ASP A 46 18.54 -4.72 -14.00
C ASP A 46 17.08 -4.27 -13.76
N PRO A 47 16.70 -3.06 -14.19
CA PRO A 47 15.35 -2.54 -13.96
C PRO A 47 14.26 -3.33 -14.70
N SER A 48 14.61 -4.12 -15.72
CA SER A 48 13.67 -5.01 -16.42
C SER A 48 13.44 -6.36 -15.73
N ARG A 49 14.23 -6.67 -14.67
CA ARG A 49 14.22 -7.96 -13.97
C ARG A 49 13.92 -7.83 -12.48
N ILE A 50 13.07 -6.86 -12.12
CA ILE A 50 12.64 -6.67 -10.74
C ILE A 50 11.68 -7.79 -10.34
N THR A 51 11.99 -8.48 -9.23
CA THR A 51 11.10 -9.45 -8.59
C THR A 51 10.63 -8.89 -7.25
N VAL A 52 9.31 -8.83 -7.05
CA VAL A 52 8.71 -8.44 -5.77
C VAL A 52 8.47 -9.69 -4.94
N MET A 53 9.05 -9.74 -3.74
CA MET A 53 8.89 -10.86 -2.82
C MET A 53 8.16 -10.40 -1.55
N GLY A 54 7.23 -11.22 -1.06
CA GLY A 54 6.45 -10.92 0.14
C GLY A 54 6.09 -12.18 0.92
N GLN A 55 5.82 -12.00 2.21
CA GLN A 55 5.39 -13.05 3.13
C GLN A 55 4.10 -12.62 3.85
N SER A 56 3.17 -13.55 4.08
CA SER A 56 1.89 -13.27 4.78
C SER A 56 1.15 -12.07 4.17
N GLU A 57 0.88 -11.01 4.92
CA GLU A 57 0.28 -9.76 4.44
C GLU A 57 1.03 -9.10 3.28
N GLY A 58 2.35 -9.30 3.18
CA GLY A 58 3.13 -8.87 2.03
C GLY A 58 2.68 -9.52 0.72
N CYS A 59 2.12 -10.74 0.79
CA CYS A 59 1.50 -11.38 -0.37
C CYS A 59 0.18 -10.69 -0.78
N SER A 60 -0.62 -10.20 0.17
CA SER A 60 -1.84 -9.44 -0.14
C SER A 60 -1.51 -8.14 -0.88
N ALA A 61 -0.45 -7.46 -0.46
CA ALA A 61 0.07 -6.28 -1.18
C ALA A 61 0.51 -6.64 -2.61
N ILE A 62 1.23 -7.75 -2.80
CA ILE A 62 1.61 -8.24 -4.13
C ILE A 62 0.38 -8.52 -5.01
N LEU A 63 -0.66 -9.17 -4.47
CA LEU A 63 -1.91 -9.40 -5.20
C LEU A 63 -2.55 -8.08 -5.66
N ALA A 64 -2.57 -7.06 -4.81
CA ALA A 64 -3.05 -5.73 -5.18
C ALA A 64 -2.17 -5.08 -6.27
N HIS A 65 -0.84 -5.21 -6.19
CA HIS A 65 0.07 -4.70 -7.22
C HIS A 65 -0.12 -5.37 -8.58
N LEU A 66 -0.47 -6.66 -8.63
CA LEU A 66 -0.70 -7.37 -9.89
C LEU A 66 -1.88 -6.80 -10.70
N VAL A 67 -2.86 -6.16 -10.05
CA VAL A 67 -4.06 -5.62 -10.71
C VAL A 67 -4.13 -4.09 -10.68
N ALA A 68 -3.31 -3.42 -9.88
CA ALA A 68 -3.31 -1.96 -9.76
C ALA A 68 -2.63 -1.30 -10.98
N PRO A 69 -3.32 -0.41 -11.72
CA PRO A 69 -2.74 0.28 -12.87
C PRO A 69 -1.47 1.07 -12.53
N GLY A 70 -1.39 1.64 -11.33
CA GLY A 70 -0.22 2.38 -10.85
C GLY A 70 1.04 1.53 -10.63
N SER A 71 0.92 0.20 -10.73
CA SER A 71 2.06 -0.74 -10.60
C SER A 71 2.45 -1.40 -11.92
N THR A 72 1.71 -1.12 -13.01
CA THR A 72 1.97 -1.72 -14.32
C THR A 72 3.37 -1.37 -14.83
N GLY A 73 4.14 -2.39 -15.20
CA GLY A 73 5.50 -2.22 -15.72
C GLY A 73 6.55 -1.84 -14.67
N LEU A 74 6.23 -1.92 -13.37
CA LEU A 74 7.21 -1.64 -12.31
C LEU A 74 8.04 -2.87 -11.89
N PHE A 75 7.55 -4.08 -12.17
CA PHE A 75 8.23 -5.33 -11.85
C PHE A 75 7.87 -6.40 -12.87
N GLN A 76 8.70 -7.44 -12.94
CA GLN A 76 8.61 -8.52 -13.92
C GLN A 76 8.09 -9.82 -13.32
N SER A 77 8.36 -10.06 -12.03
CA SER A 77 8.04 -11.33 -11.39
C SER A 77 7.68 -11.13 -9.92
N VAL A 78 7.01 -12.13 -9.35
CA VAL A 78 6.62 -12.13 -7.95
C VAL A 78 7.00 -13.44 -7.28
N ALA A 79 7.31 -13.38 -5.99
CA ALA A 79 7.51 -14.54 -5.13
C ALA A 79 6.67 -14.37 -3.85
N MET A 80 5.72 -15.26 -3.63
CA MET A 80 4.76 -15.16 -2.53
C MET A 80 4.96 -16.32 -1.56
N VAL A 81 5.27 -16.01 -0.30
CA VAL A 81 5.53 -16.99 0.75
C VAL A 81 4.37 -16.98 1.75
N SER A 82 3.68 -18.10 1.90
CA SER A 82 2.52 -18.23 2.79
C SER A 82 1.44 -17.15 2.54
N PRO A 83 0.86 -17.11 1.33
CA PRO A 83 -0.08 -16.07 0.96
C PRO A 83 -1.37 -16.16 1.80
N VAL A 84 -1.89 -15.01 2.20
CA VAL A 84 -3.24 -14.85 2.71
C VAL A 84 -4.08 -14.16 1.65
N ALA A 85 -5.33 -14.60 1.47
CA ALA A 85 -6.25 -14.04 0.49
C ALA A 85 -7.06 -12.86 1.04
N ASP A 86 -6.63 -12.26 2.15
CA ASP A 86 -7.26 -11.06 2.69
C ASP A 86 -6.73 -9.85 1.91
N VAL A 87 -7.59 -9.26 1.08
CA VAL A 87 -7.36 -7.93 0.53
C VAL A 87 -8.19 -6.95 1.33
N TRP A 88 -7.50 -6.04 2.02
CA TRP A 88 -8.10 -4.93 2.77
C TRP A 88 -9.18 -4.24 1.93
N THR A 89 -10.45 -4.46 2.27
CA THR A 89 -11.55 -3.82 1.56
C THR A 89 -11.77 -2.41 2.09
N ARG A 90 -12.25 -1.53 1.22
CA ARG A 90 -12.65 -0.18 1.61
C ARG A 90 -13.60 -0.18 2.82
N GLY A 91 -14.60 -1.06 2.83
CA GLY A 91 -15.55 -1.17 3.94
C GLY A 91 -14.89 -1.50 5.29
N ILE A 92 -13.91 -2.42 5.31
CA ILE A 92 -13.15 -2.73 6.53
C ILE A 92 -12.33 -1.51 6.99
N ASN A 93 -11.71 -0.80 6.06
CA ASN A 93 -10.92 0.40 6.39
C ASN A 93 -11.80 1.54 6.91
N GLU A 94 -13.00 1.74 6.36
CA GLU A 94 -13.97 2.72 6.86
C GLU A 94 -14.43 2.38 8.29
N LEU A 95 -14.72 1.11 8.58
CA LEU A 95 -15.10 0.65 9.92
C LEU A 95 -13.99 0.88 10.94
N ARG A 96 -12.75 0.50 10.59
CA ARG A 96 -11.57 0.71 11.46
C ARG A 96 -11.26 2.18 11.67
N THR A 97 -11.41 2.98 10.62
CA THR A 97 -11.22 4.44 10.70
C THR A 97 -12.24 5.06 11.65
N ARG A 98 -13.51 4.64 11.57
CA ARG A 98 -14.56 5.11 12.48
C ARG A 98 -14.29 4.75 13.93
N ASP A 99 -13.97 3.49 14.20
CA ASP A 99 -13.61 3.03 15.56
C ASP A 99 -12.42 3.82 16.12
N MET A 100 -11.39 4.09 15.30
CA MET A 100 -10.26 4.92 15.71
C MET A 100 -10.66 6.36 16.03
N ILE A 101 -11.50 6.99 15.20
CA ILE A 101 -12.02 8.35 15.43
C ILE A 101 -12.78 8.43 16.76
N GLU A 102 -13.64 7.45 17.03
CA GLU A 102 -14.41 7.37 18.27
C GLU A 102 -13.49 7.22 19.49
N ARG A 103 -12.51 6.31 19.42
CA ARG A 103 -11.54 6.07 20.51
C ARG A 103 -10.60 7.24 20.76
N ALA A 104 -10.18 7.94 19.70
CA ALA A 104 -9.36 9.13 19.77
C ALA A 104 -10.15 10.38 20.19
N GLN A 105 -11.47 10.25 20.36
CA GLN A 105 -12.39 11.34 20.72
C GLN A 105 -12.29 12.53 19.75
N CYS A 106 -12.02 12.25 18.47
CA CYS A 106 -11.95 13.29 17.46
C CYS A 106 -13.36 13.86 17.22
N GLN A 107 -13.50 15.17 17.40
CA GLN A 107 -14.74 15.87 17.05
C GLN A 107 -14.80 16.04 15.52
N ARG A 108 -15.99 15.88 14.92
CA ARG A 108 -16.20 16.38 13.56
C ARG A 108 -15.96 17.88 13.59
N PRO A 109 -15.14 18.45 12.68
CA PRO A 109 -15.00 19.89 12.62
C PRO A 109 -16.40 20.48 12.41
N THR A 110 -16.80 21.37 13.31
CA THR A 110 -17.95 22.26 13.08
C THR A 110 -17.55 23.16 11.93
N VAL A 111 -18.08 22.85 10.75
CA VAL A 111 -17.97 23.76 9.61
C VAL A 111 -18.87 24.95 9.94
N GLU A 112 -18.28 26.09 10.29
CA GLU A 112 -18.94 27.39 10.18
C GLU A 112 -19.10 27.77 8.70
#